data_AF-A0A1V9XDZ6-F1
#
_entry.id   AF-A0A1V9XDZ6-F1
#
_cell.length_a   1.000
_cell.length_b   1.000
_cell.length_c   1.000
_cell.angle_alpha   90.00
_cell.angle_beta   90.00
_cell.angle_gamma   90.00
#
_symmetry.space_group_name_H-M   'P 1'
#
loop_
_entity.id
_entity.type
_entity.pdbx_description
1 polymer ?
#
loop_
_entity_poly.entity_id
_entity_poly.type
_entity_poly.pdbx_seq_one_letter_code
_entity_poly.pdbx_strand_id
1 'polypeptide(L)'
;LTFECCFIVRLQIAKLKVAECERHDTCNACLQARNPYCGWCSLEKRCAVKSACHNSTENDRLYASRWLSLDSQQCIDFQWIRPEQLAVSASSSIEISINQLPELPKGARYICVFGMAKKVPINARVTPNGLMCAAPPVHERPRVPAGVDSVDTQLAIRSSETNKDFLQRPFTFYDCSAHKTCGSCVTSRFSCNWCFSDNKCSSDSASCSKTIIFGENNPIDTLMNKGRGYCPSFEVNNSILLADGTRSEVTVEVRNLPSPAVSSGSFSDLFVPHTHTHTHTHTQTSHV
;
A
#
# COMPACT_ATOMS: atom_id res chain seq x y z
N LEU A 1 -3.69 38.04 -20.15
CA LEU A 1 -4.63 38.49 -21.20
C LEU A 1 -5.90 37.65 -21.07
N THR A 2 -6.95 38.19 -20.46
CA THR A 2 -8.28 37.58 -20.45
C THR A 2 -8.90 37.80 -21.84
N PHE A 3 -9.19 36.72 -22.57
CA PHE A 3 -9.94 36.80 -23.81
C PHE A 3 -11.40 37.10 -23.45
N GLU A 4 -11.79 38.36 -23.57
CA GLU A 4 -13.15 38.85 -23.35
C GLU A 4 -13.73 39.31 -24.68
N CYS A 5 -14.86 38.74 -25.08
CA CYS A 5 -15.63 39.30 -26.18
C CYS A 5 -16.53 40.40 -25.63
N CYS A 6 -16.43 41.59 -26.19
CA CYS A 6 -17.31 42.71 -25.89
C CYS A 6 -18.45 42.76 -26.91
N PHE A 7 -19.70 42.80 -26.46
CA PHE A 7 -20.87 42.97 -27.31
C PHE A 7 -21.71 44.15 -26.80
N ILE A 8 -22.36 44.87 -27.71
CA ILE A 8 -23.23 45.99 -27.36
C ILE A 8 -24.69 45.50 -27.32
N VAL A 9 -25.35 45.65 -26.18
CA VAL A 9 -26.79 45.37 -26.02
C VAL A 9 -27.47 46.63 -25.52
N ARG A 10 -28.38 47.20 -26.31
CA ARG A 10 -29.18 48.39 -25.95
C ARG A 10 -28.36 49.54 -25.35
N LEU A 11 -27.26 49.93 -26.02
CA LEU A 11 -26.32 51.00 -25.60
C LEU A 11 -25.44 50.68 -24.38
N GLN A 12 -25.42 49.43 -23.91
CA GLN A 12 -24.50 48.97 -22.86
C GLN A 12 -23.46 48.00 -23.42
N ILE A 13 -22.22 48.10 -22.94
CA ILE A 13 -21.14 47.16 -23.27
C ILE A 13 -21.22 45.98 -22.29
N ALA A 14 -21.52 44.79 -22.81
CA ALA A 14 -21.45 43.54 -22.08
C ALA A 14 -20.12 42.83 -22.38
N LYS A 15 -19.41 42.40 -21.34
CA LYS A 15 -18.17 41.62 -21.45
C LYS A 15 -18.46 40.15 -21.14
N LEU A 16 -18.22 39.27 -22.10
CA LEU A 16 -18.34 37.83 -21.92
C LEU A 16 -16.96 37.21 -21.91
N LYS A 17 -16.65 36.43 -20.86
CA LYS A 17 -15.44 35.60 -20.84
C LYS A 17 -15.56 34.53 -21.92
N VAL A 18 -14.61 34.51 -22.85
CA VAL A 18 -14.61 33.58 -23.99
C VAL A 18 -14.42 32.14 -23.55
N ALA A 19 -13.75 31.92 -22.41
CA ALA A 19 -13.59 30.60 -21.82
C ALA A 19 -13.58 30.68 -20.29
N GLU A 20 -14.40 29.85 -19.65
CA GLU A 20 -14.44 29.66 -18.20
C GLU A 20 -13.92 28.25 -17.85
N CYS A 21 -12.68 27.96 -18.23
CA CYS A 21 -12.08 26.63 -18.07
C CYS A 21 -12.01 26.19 -16.60
N GLU A 22 -11.87 27.14 -15.67
CA GLU A 22 -11.73 26.92 -14.23
C GLU A 22 -12.95 26.25 -13.57
N ARG A 23 -14.06 26.09 -14.31
CA ARG A 23 -15.24 25.35 -13.84
C ARG A 23 -15.01 23.82 -13.76
N HIS A 24 -13.91 23.30 -14.31
CA HIS A 24 -13.60 21.88 -14.32
C HIS A 24 -12.39 21.54 -13.45
N ASP A 25 -12.63 20.78 -12.37
CA ASP A 25 -11.61 20.41 -11.39
C ASP A 25 -10.84 19.12 -11.71
N THR A 26 -11.22 18.42 -12.78
CA THR A 26 -10.57 17.17 -13.20
C THR A 26 -10.21 17.21 -14.67
N CYS A 27 -9.13 16.50 -15.05
CA CYS A 27 -8.69 16.41 -16.44
C CYS A 27 -9.80 15.87 -17.34
N ASN A 28 -10.47 14.79 -16.95
CA ASN A 28 -11.55 14.21 -17.74
C ASN A 28 -12.70 15.21 -17.95
N ALA A 29 -13.14 15.91 -16.90
CA ALA A 29 -14.20 16.92 -17.04
C ALA A 29 -13.77 18.09 -17.94
N CYS A 30 -12.51 18.53 -17.82
CA CYS A 30 -11.94 19.60 -18.64
C CYS A 30 -11.94 19.24 -20.14
N LEU A 31 -11.48 18.03 -20.48
CA LEU A 31 -11.39 17.58 -21.87
C LEU A 31 -12.77 17.20 -22.45
N GLN A 32 -13.66 16.64 -21.64
CA GLN A 32 -15.03 16.28 -22.06
C GLN A 32 -15.93 17.50 -22.29
N ALA A 33 -15.61 18.66 -21.71
CA ALA A 33 -16.32 19.90 -21.96
C ALA A 33 -16.21 20.38 -23.42
N ARG A 34 -15.29 19.81 -24.21
CA ARG A 34 -15.13 20.07 -25.64
C ARG A 34 -14.99 21.56 -26.00
N ASN A 35 -14.43 22.36 -25.09
CA ASN A 35 -14.13 23.76 -25.33
C ASN A 35 -12.72 23.90 -25.94
N PRO A 36 -12.58 24.40 -27.18
CA PRO A 36 -11.30 24.45 -27.89
C PRO A 36 -10.28 25.40 -27.27
N TYR A 37 -10.71 26.32 -26.41
CA TYR A 37 -9.83 27.23 -25.69
C TYR A 37 -9.29 26.64 -24.39
N CYS A 38 -9.90 25.54 -23.90
CA CYS A 38 -9.56 24.93 -22.62
C CYS A 38 -8.73 23.66 -22.78
N GLY A 39 -7.83 23.45 -21.82
CA GLY A 39 -7.05 22.23 -21.72
C GLY A 39 -6.54 22.04 -20.29
N TRP A 40 -6.02 20.85 -20.03
CA TRP A 40 -5.59 20.47 -18.68
C TRP A 40 -4.12 20.79 -18.45
N CYS A 41 -3.83 21.63 -17.45
CA CYS A 41 -2.49 21.89 -16.97
C CYS A 41 -2.02 20.76 -16.05
N SER A 42 -1.31 19.78 -16.62
CA SER A 42 -0.94 18.54 -15.95
C SER A 42 -0.23 18.77 -14.60
N LEU A 43 0.78 19.65 -14.55
CA LEU A 43 1.56 19.89 -13.32
C LEU A 43 0.89 20.85 -12.32
N GLU A 44 -0.14 21.58 -12.74
CA GLU A 44 -0.88 22.53 -11.88
C GLU A 44 -2.20 21.94 -11.36
N LYS A 45 -2.62 20.80 -11.93
CA LYS A 45 -3.88 20.11 -11.60
C LYS A 45 -5.11 21.01 -11.76
N ARG A 46 -5.19 21.74 -12.88
CA ARG A 46 -6.34 22.61 -13.19
C ARG A 46 -6.61 22.70 -14.68
N CYS A 47 -7.86 23.01 -15.02
CA CYS A 47 -8.28 23.32 -16.38
C CYS A 47 -8.08 24.82 -16.67
N ALA A 48 -7.33 25.15 -17.71
CA ALA A 48 -6.99 26.53 -18.06
C ALA A 48 -6.78 26.71 -19.56
N VAL A 49 -6.80 27.96 -20.01
CA VAL A 49 -6.36 28.30 -21.39
C VAL A 49 -4.85 28.10 -21.53
N LYS A 50 -4.37 27.74 -22.73
CA LYS A 50 -2.95 27.41 -22.98
C LYS A 50 -1.98 28.46 -22.44
N SER A 51 -2.22 29.74 -22.70
CA SER A 51 -1.38 30.86 -22.24
C SER A 51 -1.37 31.08 -20.72
N ALA A 52 -2.35 30.55 -19.99
CA ALA A 52 -2.40 30.63 -18.53
C ALA A 52 -1.72 29.43 -17.85
N CYS A 53 -1.25 28.46 -18.63
CA CYS A 53 -0.54 27.27 -18.18
C CYS A 53 0.97 27.54 -18.18
N HIS A 54 1.65 27.34 -17.05
CA HIS A 54 3.06 27.68 -16.91
C HIS A 54 3.95 26.88 -17.86
N ASN A 55 4.84 27.58 -18.58
CA ASN A 55 5.81 27.01 -19.53
C ASN A 55 5.21 26.08 -20.60
N SER A 56 3.94 26.29 -20.98
CA SER A 56 3.26 25.51 -22.02
C SER A 56 3.56 25.99 -23.45
N THR A 57 4.22 27.15 -23.61
CA THR A 57 4.43 27.84 -24.89
C THR A 57 5.88 27.82 -25.37
N GLU A 58 6.83 27.39 -24.55
CA GLU A 58 8.19 27.10 -25.02
C GLU A 58 8.13 25.76 -25.78
N ASN A 59 8.75 25.65 -26.96
CA ASN A 59 8.90 24.40 -27.75
C ASN A 59 7.71 23.41 -27.77
N ASP A 60 6.74 23.67 -28.65
CA ASP A 60 5.41 23.04 -28.74
C ASP A 60 5.36 21.49 -28.74
N ARG A 61 6.44 20.80 -29.16
CA ARG A 61 6.49 19.33 -29.19
C ARG A 61 6.94 18.69 -27.88
N LEU A 62 7.83 19.36 -27.12
CA LEU A 62 8.42 18.80 -25.90
C LEU A 62 7.47 18.93 -24.69
N TYR A 63 6.59 19.93 -24.75
CA TYR A 63 5.71 20.30 -23.64
C TYR A 63 4.22 20.02 -23.90
N ALA A 64 3.93 19.21 -24.93
CA ALA A 64 2.56 18.79 -25.25
C ALA A 64 1.85 18.08 -24.08
N SER A 65 2.60 17.37 -23.22
CA SER A 65 2.05 16.74 -22.01
C SER A 65 1.80 17.71 -20.84
N ARG A 66 2.26 18.97 -20.93
CA ARG A 66 2.01 20.00 -19.91
C ARG A 66 0.63 20.61 -20.02
N TRP A 67 0.14 20.80 -21.24
CA TRP A 67 -1.19 21.31 -21.53
C TRP A 67 -1.91 20.37 -22.49
N LEU A 68 -2.78 19.52 -21.93
CA LEU A 68 -3.54 18.54 -22.71
C LEU A 68 -4.73 19.23 -23.38
N SER A 69 -4.79 19.16 -24.71
CA SER A 69 -5.90 19.68 -25.53
C SER A 69 -7.01 18.65 -25.70
N LEU A 70 -8.10 19.05 -26.36
CA LEU A 70 -9.22 18.19 -26.73
C LEU A 70 -8.82 16.93 -27.52
N ASP A 71 -7.76 17.01 -28.31
CA ASP A 71 -7.26 15.89 -29.12
C ASP A 71 -6.46 14.88 -28.29
N SER A 72 -6.15 15.21 -27.04
CA SER A 72 -5.45 14.34 -26.11
C SER A 72 -6.39 13.22 -25.67
N GLN A 73 -6.10 11.98 -26.09
CA GLN A 73 -6.96 10.84 -25.80
C GLN A 73 -6.86 10.33 -24.36
N GLN A 74 -5.82 10.73 -23.61
CA GLN A 74 -5.61 10.21 -22.25
C GLN A 74 -5.04 11.28 -21.32
N CYS A 75 -5.64 11.39 -20.14
CA CYS A 75 -5.11 12.17 -19.04
C CYS A 75 -3.87 11.51 -18.44
N ILE A 76 -2.98 12.33 -17.87
CA ILE A 76 -1.87 11.84 -17.06
C ILE A 76 -2.39 11.11 -15.82
N ASP A 77 -1.91 9.89 -15.60
CA ASP A 77 -2.24 9.04 -14.45
C ASP A 77 -1.14 7.97 -14.25
N PHE A 78 -1.19 7.31 -13.09
CA PHE A 78 -0.38 6.13 -12.82
C PHE A 78 -0.79 4.98 -13.75
N GLN A 79 0.19 4.34 -14.37
CA GLN A 79 0.03 3.04 -15.03
C GLN A 79 0.12 1.90 -14.02
N TRP A 80 1.09 1.99 -13.10
CA TRP A 80 1.25 1.07 -11.98
C TRP A 80 2.23 1.64 -10.94
N ILE A 81 2.17 1.11 -9.73
CA ILE A 81 3.11 1.38 -8.63
C ILE A 81 3.65 0.02 -8.15
N ARG A 82 4.96 -0.11 -7.97
CA ARG A 82 5.58 -1.36 -7.51
C ARG A 82 6.61 -1.13 -6.41
N PRO A 83 6.44 -1.71 -5.22
CA PRO A 83 5.22 -2.39 -4.75
C PRO A 83 4.10 -1.38 -4.43
N GLU A 84 2.83 -1.78 -4.53
CA GLU A 84 1.66 -0.96 -4.12
C GLU A 84 1.45 -0.91 -2.61
N GLN A 85 2.06 -1.86 -1.91
CA GLN A 85 1.96 -2.05 -0.46
C GLN A 85 3.34 -2.42 0.10
N LEU A 86 3.64 -1.96 1.31
CA LEU A 86 4.97 -2.16 1.90
C LEU A 86 4.86 -2.46 3.39
N ALA A 87 5.63 -3.44 3.88
CA ALA A 87 5.71 -3.69 5.31
C ALA A 87 6.29 -2.46 6.04
N VAL A 88 5.75 -2.14 7.22
CA VAL A 88 6.15 -0.95 8.00
C VAL A 88 7.65 -0.93 8.30
N SER A 89 8.29 -2.10 8.48
CA SER A 89 9.73 -2.24 8.74
C SER A 89 10.59 -2.36 7.48
N ALA A 90 10.00 -2.62 6.30
CA ALA A 90 10.77 -2.93 5.11
C ALA A 90 11.39 -1.67 4.48
N SER A 91 12.64 -1.79 4.05
CA SER A 91 13.28 -0.80 3.18
C SER A 91 13.17 -1.28 1.74
N SER A 92 12.66 -0.43 0.85
CA SER A 92 12.47 -0.77 -0.56
C SER A 92 12.51 0.49 -1.44
N SER A 93 12.77 0.28 -2.73
CA SER A 93 12.58 1.31 -3.77
C SER A 93 11.22 1.10 -4.41
N ILE A 94 10.44 2.18 -4.50
CA ILE A 94 9.12 2.22 -5.09
C ILE A 94 9.27 2.73 -6.51
N GLU A 95 9.02 1.85 -7.47
CA GLU A 95 9.01 2.14 -8.89
C GLU A 95 7.60 2.54 -9.33
N ILE A 96 7.51 3.59 -10.12
CA ILE A 96 6.25 4.23 -10.48
C ILE A 96 6.26 4.46 -11.99
N SER A 97 5.26 3.92 -12.68
CA SER A 97 5.07 4.19 -14.11
C SER A 97 3.91 5.15 -14.31
N ILE A 98 4.14 6.19 -15.13
CA ILE A 98 3.19 7.27 -15.38
C ILE A 98 3.14 7.50 -16.89
N ASN A 99 1.94 7.57 -17.47
CA ASN A 99 1.83 7.91 -18.89
C ASN A 99 2.11 9.40 -19.11
N GLN A 100 2.85 9.72 -20.17
CA GLN A 100 3.07 11.10 -20.61
C GLN A 100 3.62 12.03 -19.51
N LEU A 101 4.52 11.53 -18.65
CA LEU A 101 5.15 12.33 -17.60
C LEU A 101 5.86 13.57 -18.20
N PRO A 102 5.50 14.81 -17.82
CA PRO A 102 6.08 16.00 -18.42
C PRO A 102 7.56 16.15 -18.11
N GLU A 103 8.33 16.70 -19.05
CA GLU A 103 9.71 17.09 -18.76
C GLU A 103 9.74 18.35 -17.90
N LEU A 104 10.61 18.39 -16.89
CA LEU A 104 10.80 19.54 -16.00
C LEU A 104 11.96 20.42 -16.48
N PRO A 105 11.92 21.75 -16.23
CA PRO A 105 13.03 22.64 -16.55
C PRO A 105 14.29 22.28 -15.77
N LYS A 106 15.45 22.76 -16.24
CA LYS A 106 16.75 22.50 -15.59
C LYS A 106 16.71 22.96 -14.13
N GLY A 107 17.10 22.07 -13.21
CA GLY A 107 17.14 22.33 -11.77
C GLY A 107 15.84 21.98 -11.02
N ALA A 108 14.73 21.79 -11.73
CA ALA A 108 13.50 21.25 -11.14
C ALA A 108 13.55 19.71 -11.07
N ARG A 109 12.82 19.16 -10.10
CA ARG A 109 12.74 17.73 -9.80
C ARG A 109 11.34 17.29 -9.37
N TYR A 110 11.06 16.01 -9.53
CA TYR A 110 9.89 15.35 -8.98
C TYR A 110 10.12 14.87 -7.55
N ILE A 111 9.05 14.84 -6.76
CA ILE A 111 9.05 14.44 -5.35
C ILE A 111 7.88 13.49 -5.12
N CYS A 112 8.15 12.30 -4.58
CA CYS A 112 7.13 11.41 -4.05
C CYS A 112 6.73 11.87 -2.66
N VAL A 113 5.45 12.11 -2.43
CA VAL A 113 4.92 12.58 -1.15
C VAL A 113 4.04 11.50 -0.55
N PHE A 114 4.50 10.91 0.56
CA PHE A 114 3.77 9.87 1.28
C PHE A 114 3.01 10.48 2.46
N GLY A 115 1.77 10.04 2.70
CA GLY A 115 1.00 10.51 3.85
C GLY A 115 -0.24 11.31 3.46
N MET A 116 -1.23 11.32 4.37
CA MET A 116 -2.40 12.19 4.28
C MET A 116 -2.23 13.42 5.20
N ALA A 117 -2.18 13.20 6.52
CA ALA A 117 -2.02 14.25 7.51
C ALA A 117 -0.56 14.73 7.64
N LYS A 118 0.37 13.79 7.92
CA LYS A 118 1.82 14.06 7.93
C LYS A 118 2.39 13.68 6.57
N LYS A 119 2.66 14.67 5.73
CA LYS A 119 3.25 14.48 4.39
C LYS A 119 4.78 14.37 4.49
N VAL A 120 5.34 13.29 3.95
CA VAL A 120 6.77 12.98 3.93
C VAL A 120 7.27 13.07 2.47
N PRO A 121 8.02 14.12 2.11
CA PRO A 121 8.56 14.28 0.75
C PRO A 121 9.86 13.49 0.57
N ILE A 122 9.93 12.69 -0.49
CA ILE A 122 11.10 11.93 -0.91
C ILE A 122 11.46 12.33 -2.34
N ASN A 123 12.71 12.70 -2.58
CA ASN A 123 13.15 13.05 -3.93
C ASN A 123 13.03 11.84 -4.87
N ALA A 124 12.45 12.08 -6.04
CA ALA A 124 12.30 11.06 -7.06
C ALA A 124 13.47 11.10 -8.05
N ARG A 125 13.91 9.93 -8.49
CA ARG A 125 14.76 9.78 -9.66
C ARG A 125 13.87 9.52 -10.88
N VAL A 126 14.06 10.29 -11.94
CA VAL A 126 13.34 10.07 -13.20
C VAL A 126 13.85 8.79 -13.88
N THR A 127 12.94 7.95 -14.33
CA THR A 127 13.22 6.73 -15.11
C THR A 127 12.62 6.87 -16.50
N PRO A 128 13.00 6.02 -17.48
CA PRO A 128 12.44 6.10 -18.84
C PRO A 128 10.91 5.98 -18.89
N ASN A 129 10.31 5.27 -17.92
CA ASN A 129 8.88 4.97 -17.89
C ASN A 129 8.12 5.72 -16.77
N GLY A 130 8.79 6.59 -16.01
CA GLY A 130 8.19 7.29 -14.88
C GLY A 130 9.19 7.74 -13.82
N LEU A 131 9.01 7.27 -12.59
CA LEU A 131 9.74 7.73 -11.40
C LEU A 131 10.18 6.55 -10.51
N MET A 132 11.22 6.77 -9.73
CA MET A 132 11.67 5.83 -8.69
C MET A 132 12.00 6.59 -7.41
N CYS A 133 11.44 6.15 -6.29
CA CYS A 133 11.58 6.80 -4.98
C CYS A 133 11.98 5.78 -3.93
N ALA A 134 12.78 6.20 -2.94
CA ALA A 134 12.99 5.38 -1.75
C ALA A 134 11.70 5.37 -0.90
N ALA A 135 11.44 4.26 -0.21
CA ALA A 135 10.40 4.22 0.81
C ALA A 135 10.72 5.23 1.94
N PRO A 136 9.70 5.86 2.56
CA PRO A 136 9.91 6.75 3.70
C PRO A 136 10.69 6.06 4.84
N PRO A 137 11.49 6.80 5.62
CA PRO A 137 12.10 6.27 6.84
C PRO A 137 11.04 5.71 7.80
N VAL A 138 11.36 4.60 8.48
CA VAL A 138 10.40 3.87 9.35
C VAL A 138 9.75 4.77 10.41
N HIS A 139 10.52 5.69 11.00
CA HIS A 139 10.03 6.61 12.04
C HIS A 139 9.05 7.69 11.52
N GLU A 140 8.99 7.91 10.21
CA GLU A 140 8.06 8.85 9.59
C GLU A 140 6.80 8.18 9.03
N ARG A 141 6.76 6.84 9.02
CA ARG A 141 5.62 6.07 8.53
C ARG A 141 4.43 6.15 9.51
N PRO A 142 3.19 6.01 9.01
CA PRO A 142 2.03 5.90 9.88
C PRO A 142 2.14 4.64 10.75
N ARG A 143 1.70 4.74 12.00
CA ARG A 143 1.57 3.59 12.89
C ARG A 143 0.32 2.80 12.50
N VAL A 144 0.43 1.49 12.44
CA VAL A 144 -0.72 0.60 12.26
C VAL A 144 -1.49 0.53 13.60
N PRO A 145 -2.80 0.85 13.63
CA PRO A 145 -3.59 0.78 14.85
C PRO A 145 -3.68 -0.64 15.42
N ALA A 146 -3.88 -0.75 16.75
CA ALA A 146 -4.09 -2.05 17.38
C ALA A 146 -5.40 -2.69 16.89
N GLY A 147 -5.36 -3.99 16.61
CA GLY A 147 -6.51 -4.76 16.12
C GLY A 147 -6.65 -4.79 14.59
N VAL A 148 -5.82 -4.06 13.84
CA VAL A 148 -5.71 -4.18 12.38
C VAL A 148 -4.27 -4.46 11.98
N ASP A 149 -4.06 -5.04 10.79
CA ASP A 149 -2.73 -5.40 10.28
C ASP A 149 -2.21 -4.43 9.22
N SER A 150 -2.95 -3.35 8.95
CA SER A 150 -2.58 -2.35 7.93
C SER A 150 -3.18 -0.98 8.16
N VAL A 151 -2.57 0.00 7.50
CA VAL A 151 -3.03 1.39 7.42
C VAL A 151 -2.88 1.90 6.00
N ASP A 152 -3.97 2.43 5.46
CA ASP A 152 -3.96 3.05 4.14
C ASP A 152 -3.51 4.50 4.22
N THR A 153 -2.70 4.91 3.26
CA THR A 153 -2.20 6.28 3.09
C THR A 153 -2.31 6.70 1.62
N GLN A 154 -1.72 7.84 1.28
CA GLN A 154 -1.62 8.31 -0.09
C GLN A 154 -0.16 8.45 -0.52
N LEU A 155 0.11 8.06 -1.77
CA LEU A 155 1.31 8.41 -2.51
C LEU A 155 0.92 9.44 -3.57
N ALA A 156 1.47 10.63 -3.46
CA ALA A 156 1.29 11.71 -4.42
C ALA A 156 2.60 12.06 -5.15
N ILE A 157 2.48 12.56 -6.37
CA ILE A 157 3.62 13.08 -7.14
C ILE A 157 3.54 14.60 -7.18
N ARG A 158 4.61 15.24 -6.74
CA ARG A 158 4.77 16.69 -6.72
C ARG A 158 5.88 17.12 -7.66
N SER A 159 5.62 18.18 -8.44
CA SER A 159 6.69 18.91 -9.12
C SER A 159 7.20 20.02 -8.21
N SER A 160 8.52 20.19 -8.11
CA SER A 160 9.12 21.33 -7.41
C SER A 160 8.98 22.66 -8.16
N GLU A 161 8.63 22.61 -9.45
CA GLU A 161 8.32 23.81 -10.26
C GLU A 161 7.03 24.48 -9.79
N THR A 162 5.95 23.70 -9.66
CA THR A 162 4.62 24.22 -9.27
C THR A 162 4.33 24.04 -7.78
N ASN A 163 5.07 23.18 -7.08
CA ASN A 163 4.82 22.73 -5.72
C ASN A 163 3.41 22.14 -5.51
N LYS A 164 2.79 21.59 -6.56
CA LYS A 164 1.47 20.96 -6.51
C LYS A 164 1.57 19.44 -6.61
N ASP A 165 0.75 18.76 -5.81
CA ASP A 165 0.51 17.32 -5.88
C ASP A 165 -0.45 17.07 -7.05
N PHE A 166 0.06 16.68 -8.22
CA PHE A 166 -0.75 16.60 -9.45
C PHE A 166 -1.29 15.19 -9.73
N LEU A 167 -0.65 14.17 -9.19
CA LEU A 167 -1.15 12.79 -9.16
C LEU A 167 -1.20 12.28 -7.73
N GLN A 168 -2.18 11.42 -7.42
CA GLN A 168 -2.27 10.73 -6.13
C GLN A 168 -2.97 9.37 -6.26
N ARG A 169 -2.49 8.35 -5.54
CA ARG A 169 -3.12 7.03 -5.41
C ARG A 169 -3.02 6.53 -3.97
N PRO A 170 -3.94 5.64 -3.53
CA PRO A 170 -3.79 4.93 -2.27
C PRO A 170 -2.48 4.12 -2.23
N PHE A 171 -1.86 4.05 -1.06
CA PHE A 171 -0.69 3.22 -0.80
C PHE A 171 -0.82 2.62 0.60
N THR A 172 -0.53 1.34 0.78
CA THR A 172 -0.81 0.66 2.05
C THR A 172 0.49 0.30 2.78
N PHE A 173 0.56 0.63 4.07
CA PHE A 173 1.57 0.07 4.97
C PHE A 173 0.96 -1.04 5.81
N TYR A 174 1.65 -2.17 5.96
CA TYR A 174 1.17 -3.31 6.73
C TYR A 174 2.18 -3.80 7.77
N ASP A 175 1.68 -4.41 8.84
CA ASP A 175 2.49 -4.96 9.92
C ASP A 175 2.05 -6.39 10.24
N CYS A 176 2.87 -7.35 9.80
CA CYS A 176 2.65 -8.77 10.05
C CYS A 176 2.65 -9.10 11.55
N SER A 177 3.34 -8.33 12.40
CA SER A 177 3.45 -8.60 13.84
C SER A 177 2.12 -8.46 14.59
N ALA A 178 1.11 -7.86 13.95
CA ALA A 178 -0.27 -7.84 14.43
C ALA A 178 -0.85 -9.26 14.56
N HIS A 179 -0.43 -10.20 13.72
CA HIS A 179 -0.89 -11.58 13.73
C HIS A 179 -0.19 -12.40 14.81
N LYS A 180 -0.97 -12.95 15.75
CA LYS A 180 -0.46 -13.74 16.89
C LYS A 180 -0.53 -15.24 16.71
N THR A 181 -1.19 -15.72 15.65
CA THR A 181 -1.31 -17.15 15.35
C THR A 181 -0.75 -17.45 13.96
N CYS A 182 -0.22 -18.67 13.77
CA CYS A 182 0.25 -19.12 12.48
C CYS A 182 -0.85 -19.00 11.41
N GLY A 183 -2.05 -19.49 11.72
CA GLY A 183 -3.20 -19.46 10.81
C GLY A 183 -3.51 -18.06 10.30
N SER A 184 -3.73 -17.09 11.21
CA SER A 184 -4.04 -15.71 10.81
C SER A 184 -2.90 -15.04 10.02
N CYS A 185 -1.64 -15.35 10.38
CA CYS A 185 -0.45 -14.82 9.72
C CYS A 185 -0.36 -15.27 8.25
N VAL A 186 -0.49 -16.58 8.01
CA VAL A 186 -0.26 -17.16 6.68
C VAL A 186 -1.45 -16.96 5.73
N THR A 187 -2.65 -16.76 6.28
CA THR A 187 -3.85 -16.39 5.50
C THR A 187 -4.04 -14.88 5.37
N SER A 188 -3.11 -14.06 5.87
CA SER A 188 -3.18 -12.61 5.69
C SER A 188 -3.16 -12.26 4.19
N ARG A 189 -3.87 -11.18 3.82
CA ARG A 189 -3.84 -10.63 2.45
C ARG A 189 -2.46 -10.11 2.04
N PHE A 190 -1.55 -9.94 3.00
CA PHE A 190 -0.19 -9.47 2.79
C PHE A 190 0.82 -10.61 2.71
N SER A 191 2.01 -10.31 2.18
CA SER A 191 3.13 -11.25 2.13
C SER A 191 3.79 -11.41 3.52
N CYS A 192 3.07 -12.06 4.43
CA CYS A 192 3.53 -12.40 5.78
C CYS A 192 3.97 -13.86 5.87
N ASN A 193 4.91 -14.15 6.76
CA ASN A 193 5.43 -15.49 7.02
C ASN A 193 5.43 -15.75 8.51
N TRP A 194 5.18 -17.00 8.89
CA TRP A 194 5.27 -17.42 10.28
C TRP A 194 6.67 -17.96 10.58
N CYS A 195 7.40 -17.27 11.45
CA CYS A 195 8.66 -17.77 12.01
C CYS A 195 8.31 -18.75 13.13
N PHE A 196 8.30 -20.02 12.80
CA PHE A 196 7.81 -21.07 13.69
C PHE A 196 8.61 -21.14 15.00
N SER A 197 9.94 -21.15 14.92
CA SER A 197 10.82 -21.25 16.09
C SER A 197 10.72 -20.03 17.02
N ASP A 198 10.37 -18.87 16.47
CA ASP A 198 10.28 -17.62 17.21
C ASP A 198 8.84 -17.32 17.68
N ASN A 199 7.88 -18.17 17.30
CA ASN A 199 6.44 -17.98 17.55
C ASN A 199 5.93 -16.58 17.16
N LYS A 200 6.40 -16.05 16.02
CA LYS A 200 6.09 -14.68 15.56
C LYS A 200 5.75 -14.66 14.07
N CYS A 201 4.88 -13.72 13.69
CA CYS A 201 4.61 -13.40 12.30
C CYS A 201 5.52 -12.25 11.82
N SER A 202 6.16 -12.41 10.66
CA SER A 202 7.10 -11.44 10.09
C SER A 202 6.95 -11.33 8.58
N SER A 203 7.13 -10.12 8.03
CA SER A 203 7.25 -9.91 6.58
C SER A 203 8.64 -10.26 6.05
N ASP A 204 9.65 -10.29 6.93
CA ASP A 204 11.04 -10.54 6.56
C ASP A 204 11.41 -11.99 6.93
N SER A 205 11.53 -12.85 5.92
CA SER A 205 11.92 -14.24 6.11
C SER A 205 13.36 -14.40 6.61
N ALA A 206 14.26 -13.45 6.34
CA ALA A 206 15.64 -13.52 6.81
C ALA A 206 15.75 -13.31 8.33
N SER A 207 14.74 -12.70 8.95
CA SER A 207 14.66 -12.48 10.40
C SER A 207 14.21 -13.70 11.21
N CYS A 208 13.88 -14.82 10.55
CA CYS A 208 13.42 -16.04 11.20
C CYS A 208 14.59 -16.99 11.49
N SER A 209 14.61 -17.61 12.67
CA SER A 209 15.75 -18.41 13.12
C SER A 209 15.96 -19.73 12.38
N LYS A 210 14.90 -20.42 11.91
CA LYS A 210 15.00 -21.73 11.23
C LYS A 210 13.80 -22.05 10.32
N THR A 211 12.70 -22.48 10.93
CA THR A 211 11.53 -22.99 10.21
C THR A 211 10.58 -21.85 9.90
N ILE A 212 10.24 -21.70 8.61
CA ILE A 212 9.35 -20.67 8.10
C ILE A 212 8.17 -21.34 7.43
N ILE A 213 6.97 -20.86 7.75
CA ILE A 213 5.76 -21.19 6.99
C ILE A 213 5.39 -19.95 6.19
N PHE A 214 5.45 -20.06 4.86
CA PHE A 214 5.19 -18.94 3.97
C PHE A 214 3.68 -18.67 3.87
N GLY A 215 3.31 -17.39 3.85
CA GLY A 215 1.93 -16.99 3.62
C GLY A 215 1.46 -17.31 2.21
N GLU A 216 0.15 -17.47 2.06
CA GLU A 216 -0.51 -17.80 0.78
C GLU A 216 -0.26 -16.72 -0.26
N ASN A 217 -0.26 -15.45 0.16
CA ASN A 217 -0.03 -14.28 -0.68
C ASN A 217 1.45 -13.90 -0.84
N ASN A 218 2.38 -14.71 -0.33
CA ASN A 218 3.80 -14.49 -0.58
C ASN A 218 4.12 -14.86 -2.06
N PRO A 219 4.74 -13.96 -2.85
CA PRO A 219 5.01 -14.18 -4.27
C PRO A 219 6.09 -15.23 -4.53
N ILE A 220 6.80 -15.68 -3.50
CA ILE A 220 7.78 -16.76 -3.61
C ILE A 220 7.02 -18.04 -4.01
N ASP A 221 7.29 -18.49 -5.24
CA ASP A 221 6.82 -19.76 -5.80
C ASP A 221 7.80 -20.85 -5.39
N THR A 222 7.48 -21.54 -4.30
CA THR A 222 8.31 -22.62 -3.75
C THR A 222 7.45 -23.83 -3.45
N LEU A 223 8.01 -25.01 -3.72
CA LEU A 223 7.56 -26.34 -3.23
C LEU A 223 7.66 -26.48 -1.68
N MET A 224 7.69 -25.37 -0.93
CA MET A 224 7.93 -25.30 0.52
C MET A 224 6.62 -25.25 1.32
N ASN A 225 6.75 -25.29 2.65
CA ASN A 225 5.68 -25.15 3.64
C ASN A 225 4.92 -23.82 3.46
N LYS A 226 3.86 -23.82 2.65
CA LYS A 226 3.08 -22.62 2.31
C LYS A 226 1.61 -22.76 2.67
N GLY A 227 1.09 -21.76 3.37
CA GLY A 227 -0.31 -21.65 3.75
C GLY A 227 -0.69 -22.43 5.00
N ARG A 228 -1.99 -22.39 5.32
CA ARG A 228 -2.52 -22.84 6.62
C ARG A 228 -2.28 -24.32 6.92
N GLY A 229 -2.20 -25.15 5.88
CA GLY A 229 -2.02 -26.60 6.02
C GLY A 229 -0.71 -27.03 6.69
N TYR A 230 0.28 -26.12 6.77
CA TYR A 230 1.58 -26.35 7.41
C TYR A 230 1.67 -25.77 8.82
N CYS A 231 0.64 -25.08 9.30
CA CYS A 231 0.60 -24.60 10.67
C CYS A 231 0.41 -25.76 11.67
N PRO A 232 0.95 -25.64 12.89
CA PRO A 232 0.59 -26.50 14.00
C PRO A 232 -0.92 -26.52 14.22
N SER A 233 -1.50 -27.71 14.29
CA SER A 233 -2.91 -27.88 14.61
C SER A 233 -3.15 -29.19 15.34
N PHE A 234 -4.13 -29.19 16.23
CA PHE A 234 -4.70 -30.41 16.78
C PHE A 234 -5.68 -31.02 15.78
N GLU A 235 -5.64 -32.34 15.67
CA GLU A 235 -6.61 -33.12 14.94
C GLU A 235 -7.56 -33.77 15.95
N VAL A 236 -8.72 -33.13 16.14
CA VAL A 236 -9.73 -33.60 17.09
C VAL A 236 -10.92 -34.11 16.29
N ASN A 237 -10.92 -35.42 16.02
CA ASN A 237 -11.97 -36.07 15.24
C ASN A 237 -13.23 -36.37 16.07
N ASN A 238 -13.08 -36.55 17.40
CA ASN A 238 -14.17 -36.84 18.33
C ASN A 238 -14.04 -36.01 19.61
N SER A 239 -15.17 -35.78 20.29
CA SER A 239 -15.17 -35.12 21.61
C SER A 239 -14.42 -35.98 22.64
N ILE A 240 -13.50 -35.35 23.38
CA ILE A 240 -12.78 -35.97 24.49
C ILE A 240 -13.66 -35.85 25.74
N LEU A 241 -14.10 -36.98 26.28
CA LEU A 241 -14.93 -37.04 27.50
C LEU A 241 -14.05 -37.42 28.69
N LEU A 242 -14.07 -36.58 29.73
CA LEU A 242 -13.30 -36.80 30.96
C LEU A 242 -14.28 -36.88 32.14
N ALA A 243 -14.19 -37.95 32.92
CA ALA A 243 -14.99 -38.12 34.11
C ALA A 243 -14.37 -37.34 35.28
N ASP A 244 -15.18 -36.55 35.97
CA ASP A 244 -14.73 -35.73 37.09
C ASP A 244 -14.16 -36.59 38.24
N GLY A 245 -13.08 -36.09 38.87
CA GLY A 245 -12.37 -36.76 39.96
C GLY A 245 -11.59 -38.02 39.56
N THR A 246 -11.56 -38.41 38.28
CA THR A 246 -10.81 -39.59 37.83
C THR A 246 -9.51 -39.23 37.14
N ARG A 247 -8.46 -40.04 37.37
CA ARG A 247 -7.21 -39.92 36.61
C ARG A 247 -7.44 -40.50 35.22
N SER A 248 -7.46 -39.63 34.23
CA SER A 248 -7.58 -40.01 32.81
C SER A 248 -6.32 -39.61 32.06
N GLU A 249 -5.92 -40.44 31.10
CA GLU A 249 -4.88 -40.12 30.12
C GLU A 249 -5.56 -39.67 28.83
N VAL A 250 -5.07 -38.58 28.24
CA VAL A 250 -5.66 -37.97 27.05
C VAL A 250 -4.65 -38.01 25.92
N THR A 251 -5.00 -38.68 24.85
CA THR A 251 -4.21 -38.71 23.62
C THR A 251 -4.84 -37.78 22.60
N VAL A 252 -4.03 -36.87 22.06
CA VAL A 252 -4.48 -35.93 21.03
C VAL A 252 -3.55 -36.05 19.83
N GLU A 253 -4.13 -36.23 18.65
CA GLU A 253 -3.38 -36.21 17.41
C GLU A 253 -3.05 -34.77 17.02
N VAL A 254 -1.85 -34.58 16.48
CA VAL A 254 -1.26 -33.27 16.23
C VAL A 254 -0.58 -33.28 14.87
N ARG A 255 -0.69 -32.18 14.14
CA ARG A 255 -0.05 -31.99 12.84
C ARG A 255 0.95 -30.85 12.90
N ASN A 256 2.05 -31.01 12.15
CA ASN A 256 3.08 -29.99 11.94
C ASN A 256 3.69 -29.41 13.24
N LEU A 257 3.72 -30.19 14.32
CA LEU A 257 4.46 -29.82 15.53
C LEU A 257 5.97 -30.00 15.32
N PRO A 258 6.82 -29.19 16.00
CA PRO A 258 8.25 -29.41 15.92
C PRO A 258 8.61 -30.72 16.61
N SER A 259 9.66 -31.37 16.13
CA SER A 259 10.25 -32.45 16.91
C SER A 259 10.80 -31.89 18.24
N PRO A 260 10.67 -32.62 19.36
CA PRO A 260 11.14 -32.19 20.68
C PRO A 260 12.64 -31.82 20.72
N ALA A 261 13.43 -32.34 19.79
CA ALA A 261 14.85 -32.02 19.63
C ALA A 261 15.13 -30.58 19.15
N VAL A 262 14.13 -29.88 18.61
CA VAL A 262 14.25 -28.52 18.05
C VAL A 262 13.63 -27.46 18.98
N SER A 263 12.69 -27.84 19.85
CA SER A 263 12.07 -26.96 20.84
C SER A 263 12.85 -26.98 22.15
N SER A 264 13.33 -25.83 22.62
CA SER A 264 14.00 -25.67 23.92
C SER A 264 13.06 -25.76 25.13
N GLY A 265 11.88 -26.35 24.97
CA GLY A 265 10.84 -26.42 26.01
C GLY A 265 10.04 -27.71 25.92
N SER A 266 9.59 -28.19 27.09
CA SER A 266 8.61 -29.25 27.22
C SER A 266 7.24 -28.74 26.77
N PHE A 267 6.42 -29.62 26.15
CA PHE A 267 5.01 -29.30 25.97
C PHE A 267 4.32 -29.33 27.34
N SER A 268 3.32 -28.46 27.52
CA SER A 268 2.53 -28.41 28.75
C SER A 268 1.09 -28.13 28.39
N ASP A 269 0.18 -28.93 28.93
CA ASP A 269 -1.25 -28.77 28.69
C ASP A 269 -1.82 -27.76 29.69
N LEU A 270 -2.66 -26.85 29.20
CA LEU A 270 -3.37 -25.87 30.03
C LEU A 270 -4.88 -26.09 29.88
N PHE A 271 -5.52 -26.55 30.95
CA PHE A 271 -6.97 -26.64 31.05
C PHE A 271 -7.50 -25.38 31.74
N VAL A 272 -8.37 -24.63 31.05
CA VAL A 272 -9.03 -23.44 31.60
C VAL A 272 -10.52 -23.77 31.86
N PRO A 273 -10.88 -24.26 33.06
CA PRO A 273 -12.27 -24.52 33.41
C PRO A 273 -13.06 -23.21 33.48
N HIS A 274 -14.28 -23.21 32.98
CA HIS A 274 -15.17 -22.02 33.01
C HIS A 274 -15.67 -21.70 34.42
N THR A 275 -15.53 -22.63 35.38
CA THR A 275 -15.92 -22.47 36.77
C THR A 275 -14.96 -23.24 37.67
N HIS A 276 -14.25 -22.51 38.55
CA HIS A 276 -13.35 -22.95 39.63
C HIS A 276 -11.89 -23.32 39.30
N THR A 277 -11.01 -22.71 40.10
CA THR A 277 -9.57 -22.93 40.23
C THR A 277 -9.26 -24.34 40.73
N HIS A 278 -8.70 -25.18 39.85
CA HIS A 278 -8.00 -26.40 40.25
C HIS A 278 -6.57 -26.36 39.69
N THR A 279 -5.59 -26.46 40.57
CA THR A 279 -4.18 -26.68 40.23
C THR A 279 -3.98 -28.15 39.88
N HIS A 280 -3.63 -28.42 38.63
CA HIS A 280 -3.25 -29.76 38.17
C HIS A 280 -1.73 -29.83 37.95
N THR A 281 -1.09 -30.82 38.57
CA THR A 281 0.31 -31.18 38.31
C THR A 281 0.36 -32.31 37.29
N HIS A 282 1.09 -32.12 36.20
CA HIS A 282 1.23 -33.07 35.10
C HIS A 282 2.68 -33.52 34.92
N THR A 283 2.85 -34.83 34.70
CA THR A 283 4.08 -35.44 34.19
C THR A 283 3.80 -35.91 32.77
N GLN A 284 4.56 -35.39 31.80
CA GLN A 284 4.38 -35.68 30.39
C GLN A 284 5.43 -36.68 29.90
N THR A 285 4.99 -37.74 29.23
CA THR A 285 5.83 -38.65 28.47
C THR A 285 5.37 -38.60 27.02
N SER A 286 6.15 -37.94 26.17
CA SER A 286 5.93 -37.94 24.73
C SER A 286 6.51 -39.23 24.13
N HIS A 287 5.66 -40.09 23.59
CA HIS A 287 6.10 -41.14 22.67
C HIS A 287 5.83 -40.65 21.24
N VAL A 288 6.91 -40.56 20.46
CA VAL A 288 6.92 -40.26 19.02
C VAL A 288 6.78 -41.56 18.25
#